data_AF-A0A2I0HNX8-F1
#
_entry.id   AF-A0A2I0HNX8-F1
#
_cell.length_a   1.000
_cell.length_b   1.000
_cell.length_c   1.000
_cell.angle_alpha   90.00
_cell.angle_beta   90.00
_cell.angle_gamma   90.00
#
_symmetry.space_group_name_H-M   'P 1'
#
loop_
_entity.id
_entity.type
_entity.pdbx_description
1 polymer ?
#
loop_
_entity_poly.entity_id
_entity_poly.type
_entity_poly.pdbx_seq_one_letter_code
_entity_poly.pdbx_strand_id
1 'polypeptide(L)' 'MYRDHGHEVIPIFYNVEPSEVRNQSGKFGEVFNRSSAKDQTENEAWRAALREAGTISSWHVGNDARW' A
#
# COMPACT_ATOMS: atom_id res chain seq x y z
N MET A 1 -9.56 10.94 2.05
CA MET A 1 -10.51 10.39 1.05
C MET A 1 -9.89 10.56 -0.33
N TYR A 2 -9.83 9.49 -1.12
CA TYR A 2 -9.33 9.54 -2.49
C TYR A 2 -10.45 9.12 -3.43
N ARG A 3 -10.75 9.99 -4.41
CA ARG A 3 -11.72 9.74 -5.47
C ARG A 3 -10.99 9.82 -6.78
N ASP A 4 -11.00 8.72 -7.51
CA ASP A 4 -10.47 8.66 -8.86
C ASP A 4 -11.50 8.02 -9.78
N HIS A 5 -11.77 8.66 -10.93
CA HIS A 5 -12.77 8.25 -11.91
C HIS A 5 -14.18 7.91 -11.36
N GLY A 6 -14.56 8.48 -10.21
CA GLY A 6 -15.86 8.23 -9.57
C GLY A 6 -15.88 7.02 -8.62
N HIS A 7 -14.76 6.31 -8.47
CA HIS A 7 -14.60 5.26 -7.46
C HIS A 7 -14.04 5.83 -6.15
N GLU A 8 -14.56 5.31 -5.04
CA GLU A 8 -14.07 5.62 -3.70
C GLU A 8 -13.18 4.47 -3.22
N VAL A 9 -11.95 4.82 -2.81
CA VAL A 9 -10.96 3.85 -2.32
C VAL A 9 -10.63 4.17 -0.86
N ILE A 10 -10.79 3.17 0.01
CA ILE A 10 -10.46 3.24 1.42
C ILE A 10 -9.47 2.10 1.72
N PRO A 11 -8.16 2.37 1.79
CA PRO A 11 -7.19 1.34 2.13
C PRO A 11 -7.23 1.00 3.62
N ILE A 12 -7.16 -0.30 3.92
CA ILE A 12 -7.00 -0.85 5.27
C ILE A 12 -5.60 -1.43 5.37
N PHE A 13 -4.77 -0.87 6.24
CA PHE A 13 -3.40 -1.34 6.47
C PHE A 13 -3.38 -2.28 7.67
N TYR A 14 -3.34 -3.59 7.40
CA TYR A 14 -3.37 -4.62 8.44
C TYR A 14 -1.95 -5.05 8.82
N ASN A 15 -1.50 -4.68 10.02
CA ASN A 15 -0.18 -5.02 10.55
C ASN A 15 0.98 -4.68 9.59
N VAL A 16 0.82 -3.58 8.86
CA VAL A 16 1.82 -3.01 7.95
C VAL A 16 1.72 -1.50 8.08
N GLU A 17 2.87 -0.83 8.09
CA GLU A 17 2.87 0.63 8.09
C GLU A 17 2.49 1.17 6.71
N PRO A 18 1.57 2.14 6.60
CA PRO A 18 1.23 2.75 5.31
C PRO A 18 2.46 3.29 4.57
N SER A 19 3.49 3.74 5.30
CA SER A 19 4.76 4.22 4.74
C SER A 19 5.57 3.09 4.07
N GLU A 20 5.52 1.87 4.60
CA GLU A 20 6.14 0.69 3.99
C GLU A 20 5.45 0.31 2.68
N VAL A 21 4.12 0.43 2.61
CA VAL A 21 3.36 0.23 1.37
C VAL A 21 3.67 1.34 0.36
N ARG A 22 3.64 2.61 0.80
CA ARG A 22 3.87 3.79 -0.05
C ARG A 22 5.24 3.79 -0.72
N ASN A 23 6.26 3.40 0.04
CA ASN A 23 7.66 3.42 -0.41
C ASN A 23 8.13 2.04 -0.90
N GLN A 24 7.28 1.01 -0.83
CA GLN A 24 7.64 -0.40 -1.06
C GLN A 24 8.92 -0.78 -0.29
N SER A 25 8.95 -0.48 1.00
CA SER A 25 10.09 -0.66 1.90
C SER A 25 9.77 -1.61 3.04
N GLY A 26 10.74 -1.86 3.93
CA GLY A 26 10.56 -2.77 5.07
C GLY A 26 10.17 -4.18 4.64
N LYS A 27 9.45 -4.90 5.50
CA LYS A 27 9.06 -6.29 5.22
C LYS A 27 8.10 -6.38 4.02
N PHE A 28 7.23 -5.39 3.85
CA PHE A 28 6.34 -5.31 2.69
C PHE A 28 7.13 -5.24 1.38
N GLY A 29 8.11 -4.33 1.31
CA GLY A 29 8.98 -4.14 0.15
C GLY A 29 9.81 -5.35 -0.22
N GLU A 30 10.36 -6.06 0.78
CA GLU A 30 11.14 -7.28 0.56
C GLU A 30 10.31 -8.39 -0.10
N VAL A 31 9.07 -8.59 0.37
CA VAL A 31 8.16 -9.57 -0.22
C VAL A 31 7.73 -9.11 -1.62
N PHE A 32 7.34 -7.84 -1.77
CA PHE A 32 6.92 -7.28 -3.06
C PHE A 32 7.99 -7.42 -4.14
N ASN A 33 9.25 -7.11 -3.83
CA ASN A 33 10.36 -7.23 -4.77
C ASN A 33 10.66 -8.68 -5.16
N ARG A 34 10.42 -9.65 -4.26
CA ARG A 34 10.56 -11.08 -4.57
C ARG A 34 9.42 -11.60 -5.44
N SER A 35 8.21 -11.09 -5.24
CA SER A 35 7.01 -11.46 -5.99
C SER A 35 6.78 -10.61 -7.23
N SER A 36 7.69 -9.69 -7.55
CA SER A 36 7.45 -8.70 -8.59
C SER A 36 7.27 -9.34 -9.97
N ALA A 37 6.34 -8.82 -10.76
CA ALA A 37 6.07 -9.31 -12.10
C ALA A 37 7.35 -9.35 -12.96
N LYS A 38 7.45 -10.35 -13.83
CA LYS A 38 8.55 -10.46 -14.82
C LYS A 38 8.45 -9.35 -15.87
N ASP A 39 7.23 -8.89 -16.14
CA ASP A 39 6.98 -7.77 -17.02
C ASP A 39 7.26 -6.45 -16.29
N GLN A 40 8.11 -5.63 -16.91
CA GLN A 40 8.53 -4.36 -16.32
C GLN A 40 7.40 -3.34 -16.25
N THR A 41 6.54 -3.29 -17.28
CA THR A 41 5.40 -2.36 -17.35
C THR A 41 4.40 -2.66 -16.24
N GLU A 42 4.09 -3.95 -16.04
CA GLU A 42 3.21 -4.39 -14.97
C GLU A 42 3.80 -4.05 -13.59
N ASN A 43 5.10 -4.27 -13.39
CA ASN A 43 5.79 -3.95 -12.13
C ASN A 43 5.75 -2.44 -11.83
N GLU A 44 5.98 -1.60 -12.83
CA GLU A 44 5.87 -0.14 -12.70
C GLU A 44 4.44 0.30 -12.37
N ALA A 45 3.44 -0.29 -13.01
CA ALA A 45 2.03 -0.04 -12.70
C ALA A 45 1.68 -0.42 -11.24
N TRP A 46 2.14 -1.59 -10.77
CA TRP A 46 1.95 -2.01 -9.38
C TRP A 46 2.62 -1.06 -8.38
N ARG A 47 3.84 -0.60 -8.67
CA ARG A 47 4.54 0.37 -7.81
C ARG A 47 3.79 1.69 -7.72
N ALA A 48 3.28 2.20 -8.84
CA ALA A 48 2.48 3.42 -8.86
C ALA A 48 1.20 3.26 -8.02
N ALA A 49 0.45 2.18 -8.25
CA ALA A 49 -0.80 1.92 -7.52
C ALA A 49 -0.58 1.79 -6.00
N LEU A 50 0.47 1.08 -5.56
CA LEU A 50 0.79 0.93 -4.14
C LEU A 50 1.26 2.24 -3.51
N ARG A 51 2.00 3.07 -4.26
CA ARG A 51 2.39 4.40 -3.81
C ARG A 51 1.18 5.31 -3.62
N GLU A 52 0.23 5.30 -4.56
CA GLU A 52 -1.01 6.06 -4.44
C GLU A 52 -1.83 5.58 -3.24
N ALA A 53 -2.08 4.28 -3.14
CA ALA A 53 -2.80 3.68 -2.02
C ALA A 53 -2.17 4.03 -0.65
N GLY A 54 -0.84 3.94 -0.54
CA GLY A 54 -0.10 4.31 0.68
C GLY A 54 -0.10 5.80 1.01
N THR A 55 -0.48 6.67 0.06
CA THR A 55 -0.61 8.12 0.26
C THR A 55 -2.01 8.51 0.72
N ILE A 56 -3.02 7.66 0.52
CA ILE A 56 -4.39 7.92 0.95
C ILE A 56 -4.44 7.92 2.48
N SER A 57 -4.94 9.01 3.07
CA SER A 57 -5.22 9.09 4.50
C SER A 57 -6.20 7.97 4.91
N SER A 58 -5.73 7.08 5.77
CA SER A 58 -6.40 5.83 6.14
C SER A 58 -6.56 5.71 7.66
N TRP A 59 -7.31 4.69 8.08
CA TRP A 59 -7.37 4.24 9.46
C TRP A 59 -6.18 3.32 9.75
N HIS A 60 -5.32 3.70 10.69
CA HIS A 60 -4.25 2.84 11.22
C HIS A 60 -4.83 2.04 12.40
N VAL A 61 -4.95 0.72 12.25
CA VAL A 61 -5.37 -0.18 13.34
C VAL A 61 -4.11 -0.73 14.00
N GLY A 62 -3.51 0.08 14.86
CA GLY A 62 -2.42 -0.34 15.76
C GLY A 62 -2.96 -1.09 16.98
N ASN A 63 -2.10 -1.91 17.60
CA ASN A 63 -2.40 -2.72 18.79
C ASN A 63 -2.59 -1.89 20.09
N ASP A 64 -3.15 -0.69 20.00
CA ASP A 64 -3.54 0.14 21.15
C ASP A 64 -4.96 -0.20 21.66
N ALA A 65 -5.54 -1.31 21.20
CA ALA A 65 -6.67 -1.95 21.83
C ALA A 65 -6.23 -2.52 23.20
N ARG A 66 -6.07 -1.63 24.17
CA ARG A 66 -6.23 -1.96 25.59
C ARG A 66 -7.69 -2.33 25.80
N TRP A 67 -7.96 -3.63 25.78
CA TRP A 67 -9.11 -4.20 26.51
C TRP A 67 -8.76 -4.25 28.01
#